data_AF-A0A5J4KIA9-F1
#
_entry.id   AF-A0A5J4KIA9-F1
#
_cell.length_a   1.000
_cell.length_b   1.000
_cell.length_c   1.000
_cell.angle_alpha   90.00
_cell.angle_beta   90.00
_cell.angle_gamma   90.00
#
_symmetry.space_group_name_H-M   'P 1'
#
loop_
_entity.id
_entity.type
_entity.pdbx_description
1 polymer ?
#
loop_
_entity_poly.entity_id
_entity_poly.type
_entity_poly.pdbx_seq_one_letter_code
_entity_poly.pdbx_strand_id
1 'polypeptide(L)'
;MLPEDDVKPVPMSTSEAGRKGGSTVRDLYGEDYYRRIGKKGGISLKEKRGSDYYREIAQKGGQANVNKYGIKHFSVMGKKGGNATKSRQDPDFYSRIGKLGGAAKRQKKLLTEQASQETPN
;
A
#
# COMPACT_ATOMS: atom_id res chain seq x y z
N MET A 1 11.67 55.88 -3.64
CA MET A 1 12.22 54.53 -3.38
C MET A 1 11.36 53.94 -2.26
N LEU A 2 10.42 53.06 -2.58
CA LEU A 2 9.66 52.32 -1.57
C LEU A 2 10.54 51.16 -1.08
N PRO A 3 10.52 50.79 0.21
CA PRO A 3 11.31 49.69 0.72
C PRO A 3 10.79 48.37 0.13
N GLU A 4 11.72 47.60 -0.45
CA GLU A 4 11.49 46.26 -0.96
C GLU A 4 10.83 45.39 0.11
N ASP A 5 9.63 44.89 -0.19
CA ASP A 5 8.86 44.01 0.67
C ASP A 5 9.72 42.86 1.19
N ASP A 6 9.79 42.76 2.51
CA ASP A 6 10.33 41.65 3.27
C ASP A 6 9.41 40.43 3.03
N VAL A 7 9.55 39.77 1.87
CA VAL A 7 8.76 38.60 1.46
C VAL A 7 9.11 37.45 2.39
N LYS A 8 8.45 37.39 3.55
CA LYS A 8 8.53 36.23 4.44
C LYS A 8 8.01 35.01 3.69
N PRO A 9 8.77 33.90 3.64
CA PRO A 9 8.31 32.69 2.97
C PRO A 9 7.00 32.24 3.62
N VAL A 10 5.97 32.06 2.80
CA VAL A 10 4.65 31.59 3.23
C VAL A 10 4.85 30.30 4.03
N PRO A 11 4.31 30.17 5.26
CA PRO A 11 4.48 28.98 6.07
C PRO A 11 3.91 27.76 5.33
N MET A 12 4.81 26.86 4.93
CA MET A 12 4.48 25.66 4.16
C MET A 12 4.21 24.48 5.11
N SER A 13 3.26 23.63 4.77
CA SER A 13 3.01 22.38 5.50
C SER A 13 4.22 21.43 5.43
N THR A 14 4.43 20.63 6.47
CA THR A 14 5.46 19.56 6.45
C THR A 14 5.27 18.59 5.28
N SER A 15 4.02 18.34 4.89
CA SER A 15 3.70 17.51 3.73
C SER A 15 4.10 18.17 2.41
N GLU A 16 3.85 19.47 2.28
CA GLU A 16 4.23 20.25 1.10
C GLU A 16 5.74 20.38 0.98
N ALA A 17 6.44 20.61 2.10
CA ALA A 17 7.89 20.65 2.17
C ALA A 17 8.51 19.30 1.74
N GLY A 18 7.97 18.18 2.24
CA GLY A 18 8.40 16.85 1.83
C GLY A 18 8.18 16.57 0.34
N ARG A 19 7.01 16.94 -0.20
CA ARG A 19 6.70 16.81 -1.63
C ARG A 19 7.65 17.65 -2.50
N LYS A 20 7.89 18.90 -2.10
CA LYS A 20 8.78 19.82 -2.82
C LYS A 20 10.22 19.29 -2.80
N GLY A 21 10.74 18.89 -1.64
CA GLY A 21 12.08 18.32 -1.52
C GLY A 21 12.26 17.05 -2.37
N GLY A 22 11.29 16.14 -2.36
CA GLY A 22 11.32 14.94 -3.20
C GLY A 22 11.31 15.27 -4.70
N SER A 23 10.52 16.26 -5.10
CA SER A 23 10.47 16.72 -6.50
C SER A 23 11.79 17.35 -6.92
N THR A 24 12.36 18.24 -6.11
CA THR A 24 13.68 18.84 -6.36
C THR A 24 14.77 17.79 -6.54
N VAL A 25 14.83 16.77 -5.68
CA VAL A 25 15.82 15.69 -5.80
C VAL A 25 15.63 14.88 -7.08
N ARG A 26 14.38 14.57 -7.44
CA ARG A 26 14.08 13.87 -8.69
C ARG A 26 14.48 14.71 -9.92
N ASP A 27 14.23 16.01 -9.88
CA ASP A 27 14.50 16.89 -11.02
C ASP A 27 16.02 17.16 -11.17
N LEU A 28 16.77 17.24 -10.05
CA LEU A 28 18.23 17.43 -10.06
C LEU A 28 19.01 16.17 -10.44
N TYR A 29 18.61 15.00 -9.93
CA TYR A 29 19.40 13.78 -10.02
C TYR A 29 18.75 12.67 -10.87
N GLY A 30 17.55 12.93 -11.39
CA GLY A 30 16.80 11.99 -12.22
C GLY A 30 15.97 10.98 -11.43
N GLU A 31 15.04 10.35 -12.15
CA GLU A 31 14.09 9.38 -11.58
C GLU A 31 14.80 8.14 -11.00
N ASP A 32 15.82 7.63 -11.68
CA ASP A 32 16.54 6.44 -11.23
C ASP A 32 17.30 6.68 -9.92
N TYR A 33 17.86 7.87 -9.74
CA TYR A 33 18.48 8.25 -8.48
C TYR A 33 17.43 8.35 -7.37
N TYR A 34 16.32 9.05 -7.62
CA TYR A 34 15.22 9.18 -6.67
C TYR A 34 14.66 7.82 -6.23
N ARG A 35 14.45 6.90 -7.20
CA ARG A 35 13.99 5.54 -6.94
C ARG A 35 14.99 4.75 -6.09
N ARG A 36 16.28 4.89 -6.37
CA ARG A 36 17.36 4.20 -5.65
C ARG A 36 17.45 4.63 -4.19
N ILE A 37 17.40 5.93 -3.92
CA ILE A 37 17.46 6.45 -2.54
C ILE A 37 16.20 6.08 -1.75
N GLY A 38 15.02 6.11 -2.40
CA GLY A 38 13.77 5.67 -1.78
C GLY A 38 13.81 4.19 -1.42
N LYS A 39 14.30 3.34 -2.33
CA LYS A 39 14.48 1.90 -2.06
C LYS A 39 15.45 1.65 -0.92
N LYS A 40 16.60 2.35 -0.89
CA LYS A 40 17.59 2.23 0.19
C LYS A 40 16.98 2.62 1.54
N GLY A 41 16.25 3.74 1.60
CA GLY A 41 15.54 4.16 2.82
C GLY A 41 14.54 3.12 3.31
N GLY A 42 13.77 2.51 2.41
CA GLY A 42 12.84 1.43 2.74
C GLY A 42 13.53 0.16 3.27
N ILE A 43 14.63 -0.26 2.66
CA ILE A 43 15.38 -1.43 3.12
C ILE A 43 15.94 -1.19 4.53
N SER A 44 16.62 -0.06 4.74
CA SER A 44 17.18 0.29 6.06
C SER A 44 16.10 0.41 7.14
N LEU A 45 14.90 0.87 6.79
CA LEU A 45 13.79 0.97 7.72
C LEU A 45 13.21 -0.41 8.06
N LYS A 46 13.13 -1.33 7.08
CA LYS A 46 12.76 -2.73 7.29
C LYS A 46 13.75 -3.47 8.17
N GLU A 47 15.05 -3.28 7.95
CA GLU A 47 16.10 -3.88 8.79
C GLU A 47 16.00 -3.38 10.24
N LYS A 48 15.74 -2.09 10.46
CA LYS A 48 15.69 -1.50 11.80
C LYS A 48 14.40 -1.79 12.57
N ARG A 49 13.25 -1.82 11.90
CA ARG A 49 11.92 -1.84 12.55
C ARG A 49 11.15 -3.15 12.30
N GLY A 50 11.68 -4.05 11.49
CA GLY A 50 11.06 -5.32 11.16
C GLY A 50 9.81 -5.17 10.27
N SER A 51 9.17 -6.31 10.00
CA SER A 51 7.96 -6.40 9.17
C SER A 51 6.72 -5.78 9.83
N ASP A 52 6.66 -5.76 11.15
CA ASP A 52 5.49 -5.28 11.90
C ASP A 52 5.23 -3.80 11.71
N TYR A 53 6.30 -3.01 11.62
CA TYR A 53 6.22 -1.59 11.32
C TYR A 53 5.57 -1.31 9.95
N TYR A 54 5.90 -2.10 8.93
CA TYR A 54 5.27 -1.97 7.61
C TYR A 54 3.82 -2.39 7.62
N ARG A 55 3.48 -3.45 8.36
CA ARG A 55 2.11 -3.90 8.53
C ARG A 55 1.25 -2.82 9.18
N GLU A 56 1.76 -2.18 10.22
CA GLU A 56 1.07 -1.09 10.92
C GLU A 56 0.83 0.13 10.01
N ILE A 57 1.86 0.54 9.26
CA ILE A 57 1.75 1.70 8.35
C ILE A 57 0.81 1.40 7.19
N ALA A 58 0.87 0.19 6.63
CA ALA A 58 -0.04 -0.24 5.58
C ALA A 58 -1.49 -0.25 6.09
N GLN A 59 -1.73 -0.73 7.31
CA GLN A 59 -3.05 -0.71 7.93
C GLN A 59 -3.56 0.72 8.17
N LYS A 60 -2.71 1.60 8.73
CA LYS A 60 -3.05 3.02 8.94
C LYS A 60 -3.37 3.73 7.62
N GLY A 61 -2.56 3.51 6.59
CA GLY A 61 -2.78 4.07 5.25
C GLY A 61 -4.07 3.55 4.61
N GLY A 62 -4.33 2.24 4.74
CA GLY A 62 -5.58 1.63 4.30
C GLY A 62 -6.81 2.21 4.99
N GLN A 63 -6.77 2.34 6.31
CA GLN A 63 -7.86 2.92 7.09
C GLN A 63 -8.10 4.40 6.72
N ALA A 64 -7.05 5.19 6.58
CA ALA A 64 -7.16 6.58 6.13
C ALA A 64 -7.80 6.67 4.74
N ASN A 65 -7.43 5.78 3.83
CA ASN A 65 -8.01 5.70 2.48
C ASN A 65 -9.50 5.32 2.51
N VAL A 66 -9.87 4.36 3.37
CA VAL A 66 -11.28 3.97 3.60
C VAL A 66 -12.07 5.14 4.17
N ASN A 67 -11.54 5.83 5.17
CA ASN A 67 -12.21 6.98 5.78
C ASN A 67 -12.39 8.13 4.77
N LYS A 68 -11.43 8.35 3.87
CA LYS A 68 -11.47 9.42 2.88
C LYS A 68 -12.49 9.17 1.76
N TYR A 69 -12.57 7.95 1.24
CA TYR A 69 -13.36 7.66 0.03
C TYR A 69 -14.63 6.81 0.29
N GLY A 70 -14.72 6.18 1.46
CA GLY A 70 -15.85 5.34 1.86
C GLY A 70 -15.97 4.02 1.09
N ILE A 71 -16.84 3.14 1.58
CA ILE A 71 -16.99 1.76 1.08
C ILE A 71 -17.51 1.73 -0.37
N LYS A 72 -18.36 2.69 -0.77
CA LYS A 72 -18.90 2.77 -2.13
C LYS A 72 -17.80 2.88 -3.19
N HIS A 73 -16.73 3.63 -2.91
CA HIS A 73 -15.59 3.78 -3.79
C HIS A 73 -14.91 2.43 -4.08
N PHE A 74 -14.65 1.64 -3.04
CA PHE A 74 -14.02 0.32 -3.19
C PHE A 74 -14.94 -0.69 -3.86
N SER A 75 -16.26 -0.60 -3.66
CA SER A 75 -17.22 -1.43 -4.39
C SER A 75 -17.15 -1.19 -5.91
N VAL A 76 -17.08 0.08 -6.34
CA VAL A 76 -16.92 0.44 -7.75
C VAL A 76 -15.58 -0.07 -8.30
N MET A 77 -14.48 0.13 -7.56
CA MET A 77 -13.15 -0.39 -7.93
C MET A 77 -13.16 -1.91 -8.09
N GLY A 78 -13.77 -2.63 -7.14
CA GLY A 78 -13.89 -4.08 -7.17
C GLY A 78 -14.70 -4.57 -8.37
N LYS A 79 -15.84 -3.94 -8.68
CA LYS A 79 -16.64 -4.23 -9.88
C LYS A 79 -15.84 -4.01 -11.16
N LYS A 80 -15.12 -2.90 -11.25
CA LYS A 80 -14.26 -2.57 -12.41
C LYS A 80 -13.18 -3.62 -12.60
N GLY A 81 -12.49 -4.02 -11.54
CA GLY A 81 -11.48 -5.09 -11.57
C GLY A 81 -12.06 -6.43 -11.99
N GLY A 82 -13.21 -6.82 -11.43
CA GLY A 82 -13.92 -8.05 -11.79
C GLY A 82 -14.34 -8.09 -13.26
N ASN A 83 -14.88 -6.99 -13.79
CA ASN A 83 -15.26 -6.87 -15.20
C ASN A 83 -14.04 -6.92 -16.12
N ALA A 84 -12.93 -6.27 -15.75
CA ALA A 84 -11.68 -6.34 -16.52
C ALA A 84 -11.14 -7.77 -16.58
N THR A 85 -11.19 -8.52 -15.48
CA THR A 85 -10.82 -9.94 -15.47
C THR A 85 -11.78 -10.77 -16.34
N LYS A 86 -13.09 -10.56 -16.21
CA LYS A 86 -14.10 -11.27 -17.01
C LYS A 86 -13.93 -11.07 -18.50
N SER A 87 -13.57 -9.85 -18.92
CA SER A 87 -13.35 -9.54 -20.33
C SER A 87 -12.08 -10.18 -20.91
N ARG A 88 -11.12 -10.58 -20.07
CA ARG A 88 -9.82 -11.09 -20.50
C ARG A 88 -9.67 -12.60 -20.35
N GLN A 89 -10.51 -13.22 -19.54
CA GLN A 89 -10.33 -14.60 -19.09
C GLN A 89 -11.47 -15.50 -19.56
N ASP A 90 -11.12 -16.74 -19.86
CA ASP A 90 -12.03 -17.81 -20.28
C ASP A 90 -12.74 -18.47 -19.07
N PRO A 91 -13.90 -19.13 -19.23
CA PRO A 91 -14.51 -19.99 -18.21
C PRO A 91 -13.55 -20.87 -17.38
N ASP A 92 -12.50 -21.44 -18.00
CA ASP A 92 -11.52 -22.29 -17.29
C ASP A 92 -10.76 -21.56 -16.19
N PHE A 93 -10.56 -20.24 -16.35
CA PHE A 93 -9.94 -19.40 -15.34
C PHE A 93 -10.76 -19.41 -14.03
N TYR A 94 -12.08 -19.25 -14.14
CA TYR A 94 -12.99 -19.22 -12.99
C TYR A 94 -13.04 -20.55 -12.27
N SER A 95 -13.05 -21.66 -13.02
CA SER A 95 -12.96 -23.02 -12.47
C SER A 95 -11.66 -23.23 -11.68
N ARG A 96 -10.54 -22.74 -12.20
CA ARG A 96 -9.22 -22.86 -11.53
C ARG A 96 -9.16 -22.06 -10.24
N ILE A 97 -9.53 -20.78 -10.27
CA ILE A 97 -9.51 -19.93 -9.06
C ILE A 97 -10.53 -20.40 -8.01
N GLY A 98 -11.67 -20.96 -8.44
CA GLY A 98 -12.65 -21.57 -7.54
C GLY A 98 -12.08 -22.79 -6.81
N LYS A 99 -11.40 -23.69 -7.53
CA LYS A 99 -10.71 -24.85 -6.93
C LYS A 99 -9.62 -24.42 -5.94
N LEU A 100 -8.81 -23.43 -6.31
CA LEU A 100 -7.78 -22.84 -5.44
C LEU A 100 -8.37 -22.25 -4.16
N GLY A 101 -9.42 -21.44 -4.27
CA GLY A 101 -10.10 -20.84 -3.11
C GLY A 101 -10.72 -21.89 -2.19
N GLY A 102 -11.34 -22.93 -2.76
CA GLY A 102 -11.89 -24.04 -1.99
C GLY A 102 -10.81 -24.85 -1.27
N ALA A 103 -9.68 -25.11 -1.92
CA ALA A 103 -8.55 -25.81 -1.32
C ALA A 103 -7.93 -25.03 -0.16
N ALA A 104 -7.73 -23.72 -0.32
CA ALA A 104 -7.21 -22.85 0.74
C ALA A 104 -8.11 -22.85 1.99
N LYS A 105 -9.44 -22.81 1.80
CA LYS A 105 -10.40 -22.90 2.92
C LYS A 105 -10.28 -24.22 3.67
N ARG A 106 -10.15 -25.34 2.94
CA ARG A 106 -9.97 -26.67 3.55
C ARG A 106 -8.67 -26.79 4.31
N GLN A 107 -7.56 -26.32 3.73
CA GLN A 107 -6.25 -26.31 4.39
C GLN A 107 -6.28 -25.49 5.68
N LYS A 108 -6.87 -24.28 5.66
CA LYS A 108 -7.02 -23.46 6.87
C LYS A 108 -7.82 -24.18 7.96
N LYS A 109 -8.89 -24.88 7.58
CA LYS A 109 -9.71 -25.66 8.52
C LYS A 109 -8.88 -26.79 9.15
N LEU A 110 -8.18 -27.58 8.34
CA LEU A 110 -7.31 -28.67 8.81
C LEU A 110 -6.20 -28.17 9.75
N LEU A 111 -5.53 -27.05 9.39
CA LEU A 111 -4.51 -26.42 10.23
C LEU A 111 -5.08 -25.95 11.59
N THR A 112 -6.31 -25.44 11.60
CA THR A 112 -6.97 -24.98 12.84
C THR A 112 -7.37 -26.17 13.71
N GLU A 113 -7.84 -27.27 13.09
CA GLU A 113 -8.20 -28.52 13.77
C GLU A 113 -6.95 -29.22 14.36
N GLN A 114 -5.84 -29.25 13.62
CA GLN A 114 -4.56 -29.81 14.08
C GLN A 114 -3.96 -28.99 15.24
N ALA A 115 -3.95 -27.66 15.13
CA ALA A 115 -3.47 -26.78 16.21
C ALA A 115 -4.30 -26.89 17.50
N SER A 116 -5.56 -27.32 17.40
CA SER A 116 -6.44 -27.53 18.56
C SER A 116 -6.25 -28.91 19.22
N GLN A 117 -5.54 -29.84 18.56
CA GLN A 117 -5.24 -31.17 19.10
C GLN A 117 -3.83 -31.27 19.73
N GLU A 118 -2.96 -30.28 19.51
CA GLU A 118 -1.56 -30.29 19.98
C GLU A 118 -1.28 -29.42 21.22
N THR A 119 -2.28 -28.89 21.93
CA THR A 119 -2.06 -28.26 23.25
C THR A 119 -2.12 -29.33 24.35
N PRO A 120 -1.01 -29.76 24.96
CA PRO A 120 -1.04 -30.63 26.13
C PRO A 120 -1.38 -29.78 27.37
N ASN A 121 -2.12 -30.40 28.28
CA ASN A 121 -2.36 -29.93 29.64
C ASN A 121 -1.07 -29.91 30.47
#